data_AF-A0A2S7Z0U7-F1
#
_entry.id   AF-A0A2S7Z0U7-F1
#
_cell.length_a   1.000
_cell.length_b   1.000
_cell.length_c   1.000
_cell.angle_alpha   90.00
_cell.angle_beta   90.00
_cell.angle_gamma   90.00
#
_symmetry.space_group_name_H-M   'P 1'
#
loop_
_entity.id
_entity.type
_entity.pdbx_description
1 polymer ?
#
loop_
_entity_poly.entity_id
_entity_poly.type
_entity_poly.pdbx_seq_one_letter_code
_entity_poly.pdbx_strand_id
1 'polypeptide(L)'
;MALGDLSASYESNGNPGCVSSGVGDLGGISYGAYQLASAAGSVDAFIEWGINQGGFYADYVYSLNQYDNNSDAFIDQWKSLANNDCNGFLQMQHDYIKSEYYDKACRYLANEGFHTDNHSNALKDVIWSRVVQYGPGNVVDLFNEDLACVPVYTSEWNFLDTYYLLA
;
A
#
# COMPACT_ATOMS: atom_id res chain seq x y z
N MET A 1 -1.93 -15.45 9.46
CA MET A 1 -1.35 -14.39 8.63
C MET A 1 -2.49 -13.50 8.23
N ALA A 2 -2.45 -12.27 8.72
CA ALA A 2 -3.23 -11.16 8.17
C ALA A 2 -2.65 -10.78 6.81
N LEU A 3 -3.48 -10.17 5.97
CA LEU A 3 -3.12 -9.72 4.64
C LEU A 3 -1.95 -8.73 4.72
N GLY A 4 -0.90 -8.95 3.93
CA GLY A 4 0.26 -8.06 3.91
C GLY A 4 1.27 -8.28 5.05
N ASP A 5 1.04 -9.23 5.96
CA ASP A 5 2.02 -9.61 7.02
C ASP A 5 3.36 -10.04 6.41
N LEU A 6 3.32 -10.70 5.24
CA LEU A 6 4.52 -11.19 4.57
C LEU A 6 5.37 -10.05 3.97
N SER A 7 4.73 -9.04 3.37
CA SER A 7 5.41 -7.91 2.73
C SER A 7 5.77 -6.77 3.70
N ALA A 8 5.07 -6.64 4.83
CA ALA A 8 5.33 -5.61 5.84
C ALA A 8 6.77 -5.63 6.39
N SER A 9 7.42 -6.80 6.39
CA SER A 9 8.82 -6.93 6.80
C SER A 9 9.83 -6.29 5.83
N TYR A 10 9.44 -6.05 4.57
CA TYR A 10 10.34 -5.58 3.50
C TYR A 10 10.21 -4.09 3.14
N GLU A 11 9.12 -3.40 3.51
CA GLU A 11 8.82 -2.05 2.99
C GLU A 11 9.37 -0.90 3.87
N SER A 12 9.44 -1.09 5.19
CA SER A 12 9.96 -0.08 6.15
C SER A 12 10.24 -0.64 7.55
N ASN A 13 10.25 -1.98 7.68
CA ASN A 13 10.14 -2.68 8.96
C ASN A 13 8.87 -2.28 9.77
N GLY A 14 7.82 -1.81 9.08
CA GLY A 14 6.53 -1.46 9.67
C GLY A 14 6.52 -0.17 10.50
N ASN A 15 7.46 0.77 10.30
CA ASN A 15 7.51 2.00 11.09
C ASN A 15 6.58 3.09 10.52
N PRO A 16 5.44 3.40 11.17
CA PRO A 16 4.50 4.41 10.69
C PRO A 16 5.05 5.85 10.77
N GLY A 17 6.10 6.08 11.55
CA GLY A 17 6.75 7.39 11.72
C GLY A 17 7.97 7.61 10.83
N CYS A 18 8.29 6.67 9.92
CA CYS A 18 9.41 6.83 9.01
C CYS A 18 9.20 8.05 8.10
N VAL A 19 10.21 8.92 7.98
CA VAL A 19 10.20 10.06 7.05
C VAL A 19 11.55 10.13 6.37
N SER A 20 11.57 10.09 5.04
CA SER A 20 12.82 10.24 4.26
C SER A 20 13.30 11.69 4.28
N SER A 21 14.57 11.94 3.94
CA SER A 21 15.11 13.30 3.89
C SER A 21 14.64 14.09 2.67
N GLY A 22 14.22 13.41 1.59
CA GLY A 22 13.84 14.02 0.31
C GLY A 22 14.96 14.80 -0.41
N VAL A 23 16.19 14.81 0.12
CA VAL A 23 17.31 15.59 -0.42
C VAL A 23 17.89 14.87 -1.64
N GLY A 24 17.66 15.44 -2.83
CA GLY A 24 18.18 14.91 -4.09
C GLY A 24 17.29 13.86 -4.76
N ASP A 25 16.16 13.51 -4.15
CA ASP A 25 15.19 12.58 -4.72
C ASP A 25 14.09 13.30 -5.49
N LEU A 26 13.88 12.88 -6.74
CA LEU A 26 12.79 13.37 -7.59
C LEU A 26 11.40 13.08 -7.00
N GLY A 27 11.31 12.10 -6.09
CA GLY A 27 10.09 11.68 -5.39
C GLY A 27 9.67 12.57 -4.21
N GLY A 28 10.49 13.54 -3.82
CA GLY A 28 10.25 14.37 -2.63
C GLY A 28 10.42 13.57 -1.33
N ILE A 29 9.68 13.96 -0.29
CA ILE A 29 9.71 13.28 1.01
C ILE A 29 8.73 12.10 1.00
N SER A 30 9.16 10.98 1.55
CA SER A 30 8.34 9.77 1.70
C SER A 30 7.98 9.54 3.16
N TYR A 31 6.73 9.15 3.41
CA TYR A 31 6.16 9.06 4.75
C TYR A 31 5.61 7.67 5.10
N GLY A 32 5.85 7.27 6.34
CA GLY A 32 5.22 6.11 6.97
C GLY A 32 5.71 4.75 6.50
N ALA A 33 4.98 3.72 6.93
CA ALA A 33 5.33 2.33 6.75
C ALA A 33 5.33 1.90 5.27
N TYR A 34 4.55 2.60 4.45
CA TYR A 34 4.42 2.34 3.01
C TYR A 34 5.16 3.38 2.15
N GLN A 35 5.96 4.25 2.76
CA GLN A 35 6.77 5.26 2.06
C GLN A 35 5.97 6.08 1.03
N LEU A 36 4.85 6.64 1.47
CA LEU A 36 3.99 7.52 0.67
C LEU A 36 4.77 8.78 0.26
N ALA A 37 5.11 8.86 -1.02
CA ALA A 37 5.90 9.95 -1.60
C ALA A 37 5.04 11.21 -1.84
N SER A 38 5.57 12.37 -1.46
CA SER A 38 4.91 13.65 -1.60
C SER A 38 4.93 14.21 -3.02
N ALA A 39 6.00 14.01 -3.79
CA ALA A 39 6.01 14.46 -5.19
C ALA A 39 5.05 13.65 -6.08
N ALA A 40 4.72 12.42 -5.68
CA ALA A 40 3.71 11.59 -6.35
C ALA A 40 2.27 11.92 -5.89
N GLY A 41 2.09 12.80 -4.90
CA GLY A 41 0.79 13.14 -4.32
C GLY A 41 0.16 12.04 -3.44
N SER A 42 0.90 10.96 -3.15
CA SER A 42 0.34 9.80 -2.42
C SER A 42 0.12 10.08 -0.93
N VAL A 43 0.92 10.98 -0.34
CA VAL A 43 0.68 11.48 1.03
C VAL A 43 -0.57 12.37 1.07
N ASP A 44 -0.78 13.23 0.07
CA ASP A 44 -1.99 14.07 -0.03
C ASP A 44 -3.24 13.19 -0.13
N ALA A 45 -3.21 12.17 -1.00
CA ALA A 45 -4.30 11.22 -1.16
C ALA A 45 -4.61 10.43 0.12
N PHE A 46 -3.58 10.09 0.92
CA PHE A 46 -3.75 9.48 2.23
C PHE A 46 -4.48 10.40 3.22
N ILE A 47 -4.10 11.68 3.26
CA ILE A 47 -4.78 12.67 4.12
C ILE A 47 -6.23 12.86 3.68
N GLU A 48 -6.47 13.01 2.37
CA GLU A 48 -7.83 13.17 1.82
C GLU A 48 -8.69 11.93 2.10
N TRP A 49 -8.14 10.73 1.90
CA TRP A 49 -8.83 9.48 2.24
C TRP A 49 -9.21 9.43 3.72
N GLY A 50 -8.29 9.79 4.62
CA GLY A 50 -8.54 9.78 6.05
C GLY A 50 -9.63 10.76 6.48
N ILE A 51 -9.71 11.93 5.83
CA ILE A 51 -10.79 12.91 6.05
C ILE A 51 -12.15 12.28 5.71
N ASN A 52 -12.20 11.51 4.62
CA ASN A 52 -13.44 10.86 4.15
C ASN A 52 -13.87 9.65 4.99
N GLN A 53 -12.97 8.99 5.72
CA GLN A 53 -13.34 7.86 6.61
C GLN A 53 -14.09 8.32 7.88
N GLY A 54 -13.78 9.51 8.40
CA GLY A 54 -14.32 9.98 9.66
C GLY A 54 -13.83 9.19 10.89
N GLY A 55 -14.51 9.37 12.03
CA GLY A 55 -14.25 8.60 13.25
C GLY A 55 -12.83 8.76 13.79
N PHE A 56 -12.26 7.66 14.28
CA PHE A 56 -10.93 7.64 14.93
C PHE A 56 -9.80 8.16 14.04
N TYR A 57 -9.86 7.94 12.72
CA TYR A 57 -8.84 8.45 11.80
C TYR A 57 -8.95 9.94 11.55
N ALA A 58 -10.14 10.53 11.72
CA ALA A 58 -10.34 11.96 11.53
C ALA A 58 -9.44 12.78 12.45
N ASP A 59 -9.22 12.35 13.69
CA ASP A 59 -8.35 13.05 14.65
C ASP A 59 -6.89 13.12 14.16
N TYR A 60 -6.40 12.04 13.54
CA TYR A 60 -5.05 12.01 12.94
C TYR A 60 -4.92 12.99 11.79
N VAL A 61 -5.83 12.93 10.81
CA VAL A 61 -5.77 13.84 9.67
C VAL A 61 -6.04 15.28 10.05
N TYR A 62 -6.94 15.57 11.01
CA TYR A 62 -7.14 16.93 11.50
C TYR A 62 -5.90 17.49 12.19
N SER A 63 -5.12 16.65 12.87
CA SER A 63 -3.86 17.10 13.47
C SER A 63 -2.78 17.41 12.43
N LEU A 64 -2.75 16.66 11.32
CA LEU A 64 -1.80 16.84 10.21
C LEU A 64 -2.18 18.01 9.30
N ASN A 65 -3.46 18.15 8.99
CA ASN A 65 -4.01 19.14 8.04
C ASN A 65 -3.96 20.59 8.56
N GLN A 66 -3.36 20.84 9.72
CA GLN A 66 -3.06 22.19 10.22
C GLN A 66 -1.77 22.77 9.62
N TYR A 67 -0.98 21.93 8.95
CA TYR A 67 0.34 22.25 8.46
C TYR A 67 0.41 22.00 6.96
N ASP A 68 1.16 22.83 6.24
CA ASP A 68 1.44 22.59 4.83
C ASP A 68 2.24 21.28 4.68
N ASN A 69 1.87 20.48 3.68
CA ASN A 69 2.60 19.25 3.39
C ASN A 69 4.09 19.54 3.15
N ASN A 70 4.95 18.64 3.65
CA ASN A 70 6.41 18.78 3.66
C ASN A 70 6.99 19.92 4.53
N SER A 71 6.17 20.69 5.26
CA SER A 71 6.70 21.63 6.25
C SER A 71 7.34 20.90 7.43
N ASP A 72 8.31 21.53 8.11
CA ASP A 72 8.93 20.98 9.32
C ASP A 72 7.87 20.61 10.37
N ALA A 73 6.84 21.45 10.52
CA ALA A 73 5.73 21.20 11.43
C ALA A 73 4.90 19.97 11.05
N PHE A 74 4.64 19.76 9.75
CA PHE A 74 3.98 18.54 9.27
C PHE A 74 4.81 17.30 9.56
N ILE A 75 6.11 17.34 9.27
CA ILE A 75 7.06 16.24 9.51
C ILE A 75 7.12 15.88 11.00
N ASP A 76 7.21 16.89 11.85
CA ASP A 76 7.24 16.70 13.30
C ASP A 76 5.92 16.14 13.82
N GLN A 77 4.78 16.63 13.31
CA GLN A 77 3.48 16.11 13.69
C GLN A 77 3.28 14.66 13.23
N TRP A 78 3.74 14.29 12.03
CA TRP A 78 3.72 12.91 11.54
C TRP A 78 4.47 11.97 12.48
N LYS A 79 5.69 12.36 12.88
CA LYS A 79 6.49 11.60 13.84
C LYS A 79 5.84 11.56 15.22
N SER A 80 5.22 12.66 15.66
CA SER A 80 4.48 12.74 16.92
C SER A 80 3.32 11.75 16.97
N LEU A 81 2.53 11.63 15.90
CA LEU A 81 1.46 10.63 15.80
C LEU A 81 1.98 9.21 15.96
N ALA A 82 3.05 8.86 15.24
CA ALA A 82 3.68 7.54 15.35
C ALA A 82 4.24 7.25 16.76
N ASN A 83 4.73 8.29 17.47
CA ASN A 83 5.21 8.14 18.84
C ASN A 83 4.07 8.00 19.86
N ASN A 84 2.97 8.72 19.66
CA ASN A 84 1.85 8.77 20.59
C ASN A 84 0.90 7.57 20.43
N ASP A 85 0.61 7.16 19.20
CA ASP A 85 -0.14 5.95 18.89
C ASP A 85 0.41 5.24 17.64
N CYS A 86 1.52 4.53 17.85
CA CYS A 86 2.18 3.75 16.80
C CYS A 86 1.21 2.75 16.13
N ASN A 87 0.43 2.01 16.93
CA ASN A 87 -0.43 0.95 16.40
C ASN A 87 -1.63 1.53 15.65
N GLY A 88 -2.30 2.54 16.22
CA GLY A 88 -3.43 3.18 15.56
C GLY A 88 -3.03 3.90 14.27
N PHE A 89 -1.88 4.57 14.26
CA PHE A 89 -1.40 5.24 13.06
C PHE A 89 -0.89 4.26 12.00
N LEU A 90 -0.23 3.16 12.39
CA LEU A 90 0.11 2.07 11.47
C LEU A 90 -1.15 1.42 10.87
N GLN A 91 -2.17 1.17 11.69
CA GLN A 91 -3.44 0.62 11.21
C GLN A 91 -4.09 1.54 10.17
N MET A 92 -4.09 2.86 10.41
CA MET A 92 -4.62 3.82 9.44
C MET A 92 -3.88 3.74 8.09
N GLN A 93 -2.55 3.67 8.13
CA GLN A 93 -1.74 3.54 6.91
C GLN A 93 -2.03 2.21 6.19
N HIS A 94 -2.16 1.12 6.94
CA HIS A 94 -2.51 -0.19 6.39
C HIS A 94 -3.90 -0.20 5.74
N ASP A 95 -4.90 0.38 6.39
CA ASP A 95 -6.28 0.43 5.89
C ASP A 95 -6.40 1.31 4.64
N TYR A 96 -5.61 2.38 4.56
CA TYR A 96 -5.48 3.16 3.34
C TYR A 96 -4.94 2.33 2.19
N ILE A 97 -3.82 1.62 2.37
CA ILE A 97 -3.26 0.76 1.32
C ILE A 97 -4.24 -0.35 0.92
N LYS A 98 -4.89 -0.97 1.90
CA LYS A 98 -5.90 -1.98 1.63
C LYS A 98 -7.02 -1.42 0.76
N SER A 99 -7.62 -0.29 1.14
CA SER A 99 -8.78 0.25 0.44
C SER A 99 -8.43 0.84 -0.94
N GLU A 100 -7.36 1.64 -1.01
CA GLU A 100 -7.05 2.44 -2.19
C GLU A 100 -6.18 1.70 -3.21
N TYR A 101 -5.50 0.61 -2.80
CA TYR A 101 -4.64 -0.19 -3.67
C TYR A 101 -5.19 -1.60 -3.81
N TYR A 102 -5.23 -2.37 -2.72
CA TYR A 102 -5.57 -3.79 -2.79
C TYR A 102 -7.02 -4.06 -3.21
N ASP A 103 -7.99 -3.40 -2.58
CA ASP A 103 -9.41 -3.60 -2.87
C ASP A 103 -9.77 -3.10 -4.27
N LYS A 104 -9.15 -1.99 -4.73
CA LYS A 104 -9.29 -1.52 -6.12
C LYS A 104 -8.72 -2.52 -7.12
N ALA A 105 -7.53 -3.04 -6.85
CA ALA A 105 -6.90 -4.07 -7.67
C ALA A 105 -7.76 -5.34 -7.77
N CYS A 106 -8.30 -5.81 -6.65
CA CYS A 106 -9.23 -6.94 -6.63
C CYS A 106 -10.47 -6.65 -7.48
N ARG A 107 -10.99 -5.41 -7.45
CA ARG A 107 -12.12 -4.98 -8.29
C ARG A 107 -11.77 -4.98 -9.78
N TYR A 108 -10.59 -4.52 -10.14
CA TYR A 108 -10.14 -4.54 -11.54
C TYR A 108 -9.96 -5.97 -12.04
N LEU A 109 -9.32 -6.83 -11.26
CA LEU A 109 -9.17 -8.25 -11.57
C LEU A 109 -10.52 -8.96 -11.70
N ALA A 110 -11.48 -8.66 -10.81
CA ALA A 110 -12.82 -9.23 -10.89
C ALA A 110 -13.55 -8.83 -12.17
N ASN A 111 -13.34 -7.61 -12.69
CA ASN A 111 -13.90 -7.18 -13.97
C ASN A 111 -13.32 -7.98 -15.16
N GLU A 112 -12.10 -8.50 -15.02
CA GLU A 112 -11.44 -9.41 -15.98
C GLU A 112 -11.75 -10.90 -15.69
N GLY A 113 -12.67 -11.18 -14.76
CA GLY A 113 -13.09 -12.55 -14.41
C GLY A 113 -12.21 -13.25 -13.37
N PHE A 114 -11.25 -12.54 -12.77
CA PHE A 114 -10.39 -13.07 -11.71
C PHE A 114 -10.86 -12.64 -10.32
N HIS A 115 -11.53 -13.56 -9.64
CA HIS A 115 -12.11 -13.35 -8.30
C HIS A 115 -11.12 -13.72 -7.20
N THR A 116 -10.37 -12.74 -6.70
CA THR A 116 -9.28 -12.91 -5.73
C THR A 116 -9.72 -13.53 -4.39
N ASP A 117 -10.98 -13.33 -4.02
CA ASP A 117 -11.61 -13.88 -2.82
C ASP A 117 -11.63 -15.41 -2.80
N ASN A 118 -11.71 -16.04 -3.98
CA ASN A 118 -11.69 -17.49 -4.17
C ASN A 118 -10.29 -18.11 -4.11
N HIS A 119 -9.26 -17.33 -3.79
CA HIS A 119 -7.87 -17.77 -3.83
C HIS A 119 -7.20 -17.78 -2.46
N SER A 120 -6.07 -18.48 -2.41
CA SER A 120 -5.29 -18.71 -1.18
C SER A 120 -4.77 -17.39 -0.60
N ASN A 121 -4.52 -17.37 0.71
CA ASN A 121 -3.90 -16.21 1.37
C ASN A 121 -2.53 -15.87 0.77
N ALA A 122 -1.77 -16.87 0.32
CA ALA A 122 -0.49 -16.65 -0.36
C ALA A 122 -0.66 -15.81 -1.65
N LEU A 123 -1.68 -16.10 -2.47
CA LEU A 123 -1.93 -15.32 -3.67
C LEU A 123 -2.42 -13.91 -3.35
N LYS A 124 -3.22 -13.76 -2.29
CA LYS A 124 -3.65 -12.46 -1.80
C LYS A 124 -2.47 -11.59 -1.34
N ASP A 125 -1.48 -12.18 -0.67
CA ASP A 125 -0.24 -11.50 -0.27
C ASP A 125 0.65 -11.14 -1.47
N VAL A 126 0.70 -11.99 -2.51
CA VAL A 126 1.39 -11.66 -3.77
C VAL A 126 0.73 -10.45 -4.44
N ILE A 127 -0.59 -10.45 -4.56
CA ILE A 127 -1.33 -9.32 -5.12
C ILE A 127 -1.07 -8.06 -4.28
N TRP A 128 -1.11 -8.16 -2.95
CA TRP A 128 -0.76 -7.06 -2.06
C TRP A 128 0.63 -6.48 -2.36
N SER A 129 1.67 -7.32 -2.39
CA SER A 129 3.03 -6.88 -2.67
C SER A 129 3.15 -6.19 -4.03
N ARG A 130 2.49 -6.72 -5.07
CA ARG A 130 2.50 -6.12 -6.41
C ARG A 130 1.78 -4.78 -6.46
N VAL A 131 0.63 -4.64 -5.80
CA VAL A 131 -0.12 -3.37 -5.82
C VAL A 131 0.58 -2.28 -5.02
N VAL A 132 1.31 -2.62 -3.96
CA VAL A 132 2.14 -1.65 -3.24
C VAL A 132 3.30 -1.18 -4.13
N GLN A 133 3.94 -2.10 -4.87
CA GLN A 133 5.08 -1.79 -5.71
C GLN A 133 4.72 -1.04 -7.01
N TYR A 134 3.62 -1.41 -7.66
CA TYR A 134 3.27 -0.93 -9.00
C TYR A 134 1.96 -0.14 -9.07
N GLY A 135 1.24 -0.01 -7.95
CA GLY A 135 -0.08 0.61 -7.90
C GLY A 135 -1.20 -0.32 -8.39
N PRO A 136 -2.47 0.06 -8.14
CA PRO A 136 -3.62 -0.80 -8.45
C PRO A 136 -3.91 -0.94 -9.95
N GLY A 137 -3.51 0.03 -10.79
CA GLY A 137 -3.83 0.02 -12.23
C GLY A 137 -3.03 -1.00 -13.04
N ASN A 138 -1.78 -1.27 -12.63
CA ASN A 138 -0.86 -2.14 -13.36
C ASN A 138 -1.04 -3.64 -13.01
N VAL A 139 -1.90 -3.96 -12.03
CA VAL A 139 -2.14 -5.35 -11.62
C VAL A 139 -2.81 -6.17 -12.72
N VAL A 140 -3.62 -5.54 -13.57
CA VAL A 140 -4.32 -6.21 -14.67
C VAL A 140 -3.34 -6.56 -15.78
N ASP A 141 -2.40 -5.66 -16.09
CA ASP A 141 -1.35 -5.91 -17.07
C ASP A 141 -0.41 -7.03 -16.59
N LEU A 142 -0.01 -7.01 -15.31
CA LEU A 142 0.75 -8.11 -14.71
C LEU A 142 -0.01 -9.44 -14.72
N PHE A 143 -1.31 -9.41 -14.43
CA PHE A 143 -2.17 -10.59 -14.51
C PHE A 143 -2.23 -11.14 -15.94
N ASN A 144 -2.38 -10.27 -16.93
CA ASN A 144 -2.44 -10.65 -18.34
C ASN A 144 -1.09 -11.14 -18.87
N GLU A 145 0.03 -10.53 -18.46
CA GLU A 145 1.39 -10.95 -18.80
C GLU A 145 1.73 -12.32 -18.19
N ASP A 146 1.39 -12.53 -16.92
CA ASP A 146 1.59 -13.81 -16.24
C ASP A 146 0.72 -14.91 -16.88
N LEU A 147 -0.54 -14.62 -17.22
CA LEU A 147 -1.39 -15.56 -17.97
C LEU A 147 -0.86 -15.88 -19.37
N ALA A 148 -0.25 -14.90 -20.06
CA ALA A 148 0.34 -15.10 -21.38
C ALA A 148 1.58 -16.00 -21.35
N CYS A 149 2.27 -16.07 -20.21
CA CYS A 149 3.44 -16.93 -20.01
C CYS A 149 3.09 -18.35 -19.55
N VAL A 150 1.82 -18.63 -19.26
CA VAL A 150 1.34 -19.96 -18.85
C VAL A 150 0.70 -20.66 -20.05
N PRO A 151 1.36 -21.65 -20.68
CA PRO A 151 0.75 -22.41 -21.75
C PRO A 151 -0.35 -23.30 -21.13
N VAL A 152 -1.59 -22.97 -21.49
CA VAL A 152 -2.82 -23.75 -21.25
C VAL A 152 -3.39 -23.65 -19.83
N TYR A 153 -4.53 -22.95 -19.75
CA TYR A 153 -5.52 -23.08 -18.67
C TYR A 153 -5.86 -24.58 -18.47
N THR A 154 -5.27 -25.22 -17.46
CA THR A 154 -5.82 -26.42 -16.83
C THR A 154 -6.01 -26.15 -15.34
N SER A 155 -7.15 -26.59 -14.81
CA SER A 155 -7.74 -26.25 -13.50
C SER A 155 -6.94 -26.66 -12.25
N GLU A 156 -5.62 -26.88 -12.36
CA GLU A 156 -4.78 -27.39 -11.27
C GLU A 156 -3.41 -26.72 -11.14
N TRP A 157 -3.12 -25.62 -11.85
CA TRP A 157 -1.85 -24.91 -11.69
C TRP A 157 -1.92 -23.80 -10.63
N ASN A 158 -1.24 -24.03 -9.51
CA ASN A 158 -1.00 -23.03 -8.48
C ASN A 158 0.12 -22.09 -8.95
N PHE A 159 -0.13 -20.77 -8.87
CA PHE A 159 0.83 -19.67 -9.04
C PHE A 159 2.09 -19.73 -8.13
N LEU A 160 2.31 -20.83 -7.41
CA LEU A 160 3.49 -21.04 -6.54
C LEU A 160 4.78 -21.30 -7.31
N ASP A 161 4.72 -21.70 -8.59
CA ASP A 161 5.92 -22.09 -9.35
C ASP A 161 6.69 -20.90 -9.98
N THR A 162 6.16 -19.68 -9.92
CA THR A 162 6.86 -18.46 -10.39
C THR A 162 7.79 -17.84 -9.33
N TYR A 163 7.89 -18.44 -8.13
CA TYR A 163 8.66 -17.89 -7.00
C TYR A 163 10.19 -17.96 -7.16
N TYR A 164 10.71 -18.60 -8.21
CA TYR A 164 12.16 -18.83 -8.37
C TYR A 164 12.88 -17.96 -9.40
N LEU A 165 12.20 -17.07 -10.14
CA LEU A 165 12.85 -16.33 -11.23
C LEU A 165 13.21 -14.87 -10.93
N LEU A 166 12.88 -14.33 -9.75
CA LEU A 166 13.18 -12.94 -9.39
C LEU A 166 13.67 -12.75 -7.94
N ALA A 167 14.30 -13.78 -7.36
CA ALA A 167 15.13 -13.62 -6.15
C ALA A 167 16.53 -13.09 -6.50
#